data_AF-A0A6I6XZQ9-F1
#
_entry.id   AF-A0A6I6XZQ9-F1
#
_cell.length_a   1.000
_cell.length_b   1.000
_cell.length_c   1.000
_cell.angle_alpha   90.00
_cell.angle_beta   90.00
_cell.angle_gamma   90.00
#
_symmetry.space_group_name_H-M   'P 1'
#
loop_
_entity.id
_entity.type
_entity.pdbx_description
1 polymer ?
#
loop_
_entity_poly.entity_id
_entity_poly.type
_entity_poly.pdbx_seq_one_letter_code
_entity_poly.pdbx_strand_id
1 'polypeptide(L)'
;MKKLVPDPPPSFPIPYISIISDLSLEDAKPHAAVLMDALSNTIQLYLKTEDKEQRKVVQENLAILTELLRALFAHMAKLEVAHD
;
A
#
# COMPACT_ATOMS: atom_id res chain seq x y z
N MET A 1 18.69 30.53 -16.25
CA MET A 1 19.10 29.18 -16.70
C MET A 1 17.99 28.21 -16.33
N LYS A 2 17.28 27.65 -17.31
CA LYS A 2 16.25 26.63 -17.06
C LYS A 2 16.97 25.37 -16.58
N LYS A 3 16.82 25.02 -15.29
CA LYS A 3 17.36 23.76 -14.77
C LYS A 3 16.58 22.63 -15.44
N LEU A 4 17.22 21.89 -16.33
CA LEU A 4 16.72 20.64 -16.86
C LEU A 4 16.67 19.66 -15.70
N VAL A 5 15.46 19.35 -15.24
CA VAL A 5 15.24 18.28 -14.26
C VAL A 5 15.39 16.96 -15.03
N PRO A 6 16.29 16.06 -14.61
CA PRO A 6 16.42 14.75 -15.25
C PRO A 6 15.11 13.97 -15.10
N ASP A 7 14.71 13.25 -16.15
CA ASP A 7 13.56 12.36 -16.07
C ASP A 7 13.79 11.31 -14.96
N PRO A 8 12.77 11.01 -14.15
CA PRO A 8 12.91 10.03 -13.08
C PRO A 8 13.19 8.63 -13.66
N PRO A 9 14.04 7.83 -13.00
CA PRO A 9 14.36 6.49 -13.46
C PRO A 9 13.09 5.61 -13.48
N PRO A 10 12.91 4.74 -14.48
CA PRO A 10 11.67 3.98 -14.69
C PRO A 10 11.38 2.93 -13.59
N SER A 11 12.28 2.73 -12.63
CA SER A 11 12.22 1.65 -11.66
C SER A 11 12.39 2.05 -10.19
N PHE A 12 12.25 3.33 -9.81
CA PHE A 12 12.36 3.70 -8.38
C PHE A 12 11.57 4.95 -7.95
N PRO A 13 10.83 4.92 -6.82
CA PRO A 13 10.28 3.73 -6.16
C PRO A 13 8.82 3.89 -5.73
N ILE A 14 8.13 2.74 -5.67
CA ILE A 14 6.78 2.57 -5.13
C ILE A 14 5.74 3.23 -6.07
N PRO A 15 4.68 2.52 -6.51
CA PRO A 15 3.54 3.24 -7.07
C PRO A 15 3.17 4.30 -6.02
N TYR A 16 3.16 5.57 -6.41
CA TYR A 16 2.43 6.55 -5.65
C TYR A 16 1.02 5.97 -5.55
N ILE A 17 0.71 5.33 -4.42
CA ILE A 17 -0.66 5.07 -4.02
C ILE A 17 -1.11 6.46 -3.61
N SER A 18 -1.39 7.28 -4.63
CA SER A 18 -2.37 8.33 -4.53
C SER A 18 -3.55 7.61 -3.90
N ILE A 19 -3.82 7.87 -2.62
CA ILE A 19 -5.11 7.55 -2.04
C ILE A 19 -6.06 8.24 -2.99
N ILE A 20 -6.69 7.47 -3.88
CA ILE A 20 -7.63 7.98 -4.86
C ILE A 20 -8.70 8.64 -3.99
N SER A 21 -8.65 9.96 -3.88
CA SER A 21 -9.47 10.73 -2.93
C SER A 21 -10.97 10.55 -3.20
N ASP A 22 -11.29 10.02 -4.39
CA ASP A 22 -12.63 9.77 -4.89
C ASP A 22 -12.97 8.27 -4.96
N LEU A 23 -12.21 7.39 -4.29
CA LEU A 23 -12.50 5.96 -4.28
C LEU A 23 -13.85 5.73 -3.61
N SER A 24 -14.83 5.21 -4.35
CA SER A 24 -16.15 4.88 -3.81
C SER A 24 -16.07 3.74 -2.79
N LEU A 25 -17.09 3.57 -1.95
CA LEU A 25 -17.14 2.45 -1.00
C LEU A 25 -17.17 1.09 -1.73
N GLU A 26 -17.87 1.03 -2.88
CA GLU A 26 -17.96 -0.14 -3.76
C GLU A 26 -16.58 -0.53 -4.30
N ASP A 27 -15.77 0.45 -4.71
CA ASP A 27 -14.42 0.23 -5.24
C ASP A 27 -13.39 -0.02 -4.13
N ALA A 28 -13.59 0.55 -2.94
CA ALA A 28 -12.67 0.42 -1.81
C ALA A 28 -12.60 -1.02 -1.27
N LYS A 29 -13.70 -1.76 -1.27
CA LYS A 29 -13.76 -3.14 -0.77
C LYS A 29 -12.85 -4.11 -1.56
N PRO A 30 -12.90 -4.15 -2.91
CA PRO A 30 -11.94 -4.91 -3.72
C PRO A 30 -10.49 -4.53 -3.45
N HIS A 31 -10.17 -3.24 -3.31
CA HIS A 31 -8.81 -2.80 -3.01
C HIS A 31 -8.34 -3.30 -1.64
N ALA A 32 -9.23 -3.33 -0.64
CA ALA A 32 -8.93 -3.87 0.67
C ALA A 32 -8.64 -5.38 0.61
N ALA A 33 -9.42 -6.13 -0.18
CA ALA A 33 -9.19 -7.56 -0.37
C ALA A 33 -7.81 -7.84 -0.98
N VAL A 34 -7.44 -7.12 -2.05
CA VAL A 34 -6.11 -7.26 -2.68
C VAL A 34 -4.98 -6.94 -1.69
N LEU A 35 -5.13 -5.88 -0.89
CA LEU A 35 -4.13 -5.53 0.12
C LEU A 35 -4.04 -6.56 1.25
N MET A 36 -5.17 -7.15 1.67
CA MET A 36 -5.19 -8.22 2.67
C MET A 36 -4.52 -9.50 2.15
N ASP A 37 -4.74 -9.88 0.90
CA ASP A 37 -4.06 -11.01 0.26
C ASP A 37 -2.55 -10.75 0.15
N ALA A 38 -2.15 -9.55 -0.28
CA ALA A 38 -0.75 -9.15 -0.35
C ALA A 38 -0.08 -9.19 1.03
N LEU A 39 -0.77 -8.72 2.08
CA LEU A 39 -0.29 -8.79 3.46
C LEU A 39 -0.11 -10.23 3.91
N SER A 40 -1.11 -11.09 3.68
CA SER A 40 -1.05 -12.52 4.02
C SER A 40 0.15 -13.21 3.36
N ASN A 41 0.33 -12.99 2.06
CA ASN A 41 1.48 -13.54 1.31
C ASN A 41 2.82 -13.02 1.83
N THR A 42 2.89 -11.74 2.19
CA THR A 42 4.11 -11.12 2.73
C THR A 42 4.42 -11.67 4.13
N ILE A 43 3.41 -11.96 4.96
CA ILE A 43 3.60 -12.63 6.26
C ILE A 43 4.19 -14.02 6.05
N GLN A 44 3.64 -14.80 5.10
CA GLN A 44 4.16 -16.12 4.79
C GLN A 44 5.62 -16.06 4.29
N LEU A 45 5.95 -15.06 3.48
CA LEU A 45 7.32 -14.83 3.03
C LEU A 45 8.25 -14.47 4.20
N TYR A 46 7.82 -13.58 5.09
CA TYR A 46 8.58 -13.18 6.27
C TYR A 46 8.94 -14.37 7.16
N LEU A 47 7.99 -15.27 7.38
CA LEU A 47 8.19 -16.46 8.21
C LEU A 47 9.16 -17.47 7.58
N LYS A 48 9.24 -17.51 6.25
CA LYS A 48 10.12 -18.42 5.50
C LYS A 48 11.50 -17.84 5.19
N THR A 49 11.65 -16.52 5.26
CA THR A 49 12.90 -15.85 4.90
C THR A 49 13.94 -16.08 5.99
N GLU A 50 15.06 -16.72 5.67
CA GLU A 50 16.15 -16.97 6.62
C GLU A 50 17.16 -15.83 6.66
N ASP A 51 17.49 -15.26 5.49
CA ASP A 51 18.43 -14.16 5.35
C ASP A 51 17.96 -12.90 6.08
N LYS A 52 18.85 -12.30 6.87
CA LYS A 52 18.51 -11.19 7.77
C LYS A 52 18.18 -9.91 7.01
N GLU A 53 18.93 -9.61 5.96
CA GLU A 53 18.75 -8.37 5.20
C GLU A 53 17.47 -8.45 4.35
N GLN A 54 17.22 -9.59 3.70
CA GLN A 54 15.95 -9.83 3.01
C GLN A 54 14.77 -9.77 3.98
N ARG A 55 14.90 -10.38 5.17
CA ARG A 55 13.85 -10.36 6.18
C ARG A 55 13.51 -8.93 6.62
N LYS A 56 14.50 -8.04 6.72
CA LYS A 56 14.28 -6.62 7.03
C LYS A 56 13.46 -5.93 5.94
N VAL A 57 13.79 -6.16 4.66
CA VAL A 57 13.00 -5.63 3.53
C VAL A 57 11.56 -6.14 3.58
N VAL A 58 11.35 -7.43 3.89
CA VAL A 58 10.00 -7.99 4.03
C VAL A 58 9.26 -7.38 5.23
N GLN A 59 9.92 -7.10 6.35
CA GLN A 59 9.33 -6.38 7.48
C GLN A 59 8.88 -4.97 7.10
N GLU A 60 9.69 -4.24 6.33
CA GLU A 60 9.32 -2.91 5.84
C GLU A 60 8.07 -2.98 4.96
N ASN A 61 7.97 -4.00 4.09
CA ASN A 61 6.77 -4.23 3.28
C ASN A 61 5.53 -4.54 4.13
N LEU A 62 5.66 -5.32 5.21
CA LEU A 62 4.56 -5.58 6.15
C LEU A 62 4.05 -4.29 6.79
N ALA A 63 4.97 -3.41 7.21
CA ALA A 63 4.61 -2.13 7.80
C ALA A 63 3.85 -1.23 6.81
N ILE A 64 4.35 -1.15 5.57
CA ILE A 64 3.70 -0.39 4.50
C ILE A 64 2.29 -0.91 4.21
N LEU A 65 2.13 -2.22 4.02
CA LEU A 65 0.82 -2.83 3.73
C LEU A 65 -0.19 -2.61 4.86
N THR A 66 0.27 -2.68 6.10
CA THR A 66 -0.58 -2.43 7.27
C THR A 66 -1.06 -0.98 7.33
N GLU A 67 -0.17 -0.03 7.03
CA GLU A 67 -0.52 1.39 7.00
C GLU A 67 -1.49 1.73 5.86
N LEU A 68 -1.31 1.10 4.70
CA LEU A 68 -2.24 1.23 3.58
C LEU A 68 -3.64 0.70 3.91
N LEU A 69 -3.72 -0.48 4.53
CA LEU A 69 -5.00 -1.04 4.99
C LEU A 69 -5.67 -0.14 6.04
N ARG A 70 -4.90 0.38 6.99
CA ARG A 70 -5.39 1.32 8.00
C ARG A 70 -6.00 2.57 7.35
N ALA A 71 -5.29 3.17 6.39
CA ALA A 71 -5.74 4.34 5.67
C ALA A 71 -7.01 4.06 4.85
N LEU A 72 -7.06 2.92 4.16
CA LEU A 72 -8.21 2.52 3.35
C LEU A 72 -9.46 2.26 4.21
N PHE A 73 -9.33 1.55 5.33
CA PHE A 73 -10.46 1.34 6.23
C PHE A 73 -10.94 2.64 6.88
N ALA A 74 -10.03 3.55 7.22
CA ALA A 74 -10.41 4.88 7.71
C ALA A 74 -11.16 5.69 6.65
N HIS A 75 -10.81 5.54 5.36
CA HIS A 75 -11.55 6.14 4.24
C HIS A 75 -12.95 5.53 4.10
N MET A 76 -13.05 4.20 4.09
CA MET A 76 -14.33 3.50 4.03
C MET A 76 -15.28 3.90 5.16
N ALA A 77 -14.78 3.97 6.40
CA ALA A 77 -15.58 4.38 7.56
C ALA A 77 -16.12 5.81 7.43
N LYS A 78 -15.33 6.73 6.83
CA LYS A 78 -15.81 8.10 6.55
C LYS A 78 -16.91 8.13 5.50
N LEU A 79 -16.80 7.30 4.46
CA LEU A 79 -17.84 7.19 3.44
C LEU A 79 -19.13 6.61 4.01
N GLU A 80 -19.04 5.56 4.84
CA GLU A 80 -20.21 4.96 5.49
C GLU A 80 -20.97 5.98 6.34
N VAL A 81 -20.27 6.77 7.16
CA VAL A 81 -20.90 7.83 7.98
C VAL A 81 -21.49 8.97 7.14
N ALA A 82 -20.94 9.25 5.95
CA ALA A 82 -21.47 10.29 5.06
C ALA A 82 -22.71 9.85 4.27
N HIS A 83 -23.04 8.55 4.28
CA HIS A 83 -24.20 7.97 3.59
C HIS A 83 -25.40 7.70 4.52
N ASP A 84 -25.23 7.85 5.85
CA ASP A 84 -26.28 7.81 6.88
C ASP A 84 -26.87 9.20 7.19
#